data_AF-A0A250LH15-F1
#
_entry.id   AF-A0A250LH15-F1
#
_cell.length_a   1.000
_cell.length_b   1.000
_cell.length_c   1.000
_cell.angle_alpha   90.00
_cell.angle_beta   90.00
_cell.angle_gamma   90.00
#
_symmetry.space_group_name_H-M   'P 1'
#
loop_
_entity.id
_entity.type
_entity.pdbx_description
1 polymer ?
#
loop_
_entity_poly.entity_id
_entity_poly.type
_entity_poly.pdbx_seq_one_letter_code
_entity_poly.pdbx_strand_id
1 'polypeptide(L)'
;MRHLAEIERSATNMAMLLASHEVVASRLQVFYPRQHDHVDAAAASTLGFVGGCLCLKFRDDGLNTQDSLNAFISLTIEHARRLDCILVKGVSFGFSIPRLSAASSMAEGQRPFLRLYAGLLNDADARKLGAAFSRAIQHFVLGRGAEHVA
;
A
#
# COMPACT_ATOMS: atom_id res chain seq x y z
N MET A 1 -14.78 -6.20 -18.83
CA MET A 1 -13.58 -7.06 -18.71
C MET A 1 -12.26 -6.27 -18.77
N ARG A 2 -12.01 -5.45 -19.82
CA ARG A 2 -10.74 -4.68 -19.97
C ARG A 2 -10.34 -3.83 -18.76
N HIS A 3 -11.28 -3.07 -18.18
CA HIS A 3 -11.03 -2.20 -17.02
C HIS A 3 -10.50 -2.96 -15.79
N LEU A 4 -11.09 -4.12 -15.47
CA LEU A 4 -10.67 -4.92 -14.31
C LEU A 4 -9.29 -5.54 -14.52
N ALA A 5 -8.97 -5.97 -15.75
CA ALA A 5 -7.64 -6.48 -16.08
C ALA A 5 -6.55 -5.39 -15.96
N GLU A 6 -6.84 -4.15 -16.36
CA GLU A 6 -5.92 -3.02 -16.20
C GLU A 6 -5.72 -2.65 -14.72
N ILE A 7 -6.79 -2.75 -13.91
CA ILE A 7 -6.69 -2.56 -12.46
C ILE A 7 -5.86 -3.67 -11.80
N GLU A 8 -6.05 -4.94 -12.18
CA GLU A 8 -5.24 -6.06 -11.68
C GLU A 8 -3.77 -5.87 -12.04
N ARG A 9 -3.48 -5.49 -13.29
CA ARG A 9 -2.12 -5.19 -13.74
C ARG A 9 -1.50 -4.07 -12.91
N SER A 10 -2.25 -3.00 -12.65
CA SER A 10 -1.80 -1.88 -11.81
C SER A 10 -1.45 -2.35 -10.40
N ALA A 11 -2.29 -3.18 -9.78
CA ALA A 11 -2.02 -3.73 -8.45
C ALA A 11 -0.85 -4.71 -8.42
N THR A 12 -0.70 -5.56 -9.44
CA THR A 12 0.43 -6.48 -9.59
C THR A 12 1.74 -5.69 -9.68
N ASN A 13 1.80 -4.69 -10.56
CA ASN A 13 2.98 -3.85 -10.74
C ASN A 13 3.30 -3.07 -9.45
N MET A 14 2.28 -2.52 -8.80
CA MET A 14 2.47 -1.78 -7.54
C MET A 14 2.96 -2.69 -6.42
N ALA A 15 2.43 -3.91 -6.29
CA ALA A 15 2.86 -4.87 -5.28
C ALA A 15 4.33 -5.25 -5.49
N MET A 16 4.73 -5.58 -6.73
CA MET A 16 6.13 -5.84 -7.07
C MET A 16 7.04 -4.65 -6.78
N LEU A 17 6.61 -3.44 -7.16
CA LEU A 17 7.39 -2.22 -6.97
C LEU A 17 7.61 -1.94 -5.47
N LEU A 18 6.54 -1.97 -4.66
CA LEU A 18 6.66 -1.72 -3.22
C LEU A 18 7.46 -2.81 -2.51
N ALA A 19 7.30 -4.08 -2.91
CA ALA A 19 8.03 -5.19 -2.31
C ALA A 19 9.54 -5.18 -2.65
N SER A 20 9.93 -4.59 -3.79
CA SER A 20 11.33 -4.47 -4.21
C SER A 20 11.98 -3.13 -3.84
N HIS A 21 11.20 -2.12 -3.44
CA HIS A 21 11.72 -0.82 -3.04
C HIS A 21 12.34 -0.91 -1.65
N GLU A 22 13.67 -0.80 -1.53
CA GLU A 22 14.45 -1.02 -0.30
C GLU A 22 13.86 -0.37 0.96
N VAL A 23 13.61 0.95 0.92
CA VAL A 23 13.03 1.70 2.05
C VAL A 23 11.63 1.19 2.43
N VAL A 24 10.82 0.82 1.44
CA VAL A 24 9.48 0.29 1.67
C VAL A 24 9.58 -1.12 2.26
N ALA A 25 10.31 -2.02 1.60
CA ALA A 25 10.45 -3.42 1.99
C ALA A 25 11.08 -3.61 3.38
N SER A 26 11.95 -2.67 3.81
CA SER A 26 12.55 -2.70 5.16
C SER A 26 11.59 -2.32 6.29
N ARG A 27 10.45 -1.67 5.98
CA ARG A 27 9.51 -1.17 7.00
C ARG A 27 8.08 -1.69 6.83
N LEU A 28 7.67 -2.00 5.62
CA LEU A 28 6.37 -2.55 5.26
C LEU A 28 6.53 -3.95 4.66
N GLN A 29 5.63 -4.84 5.05
CA GLN A 29 5.37 -6.08 4.33
C GLN A 29 4.21 -5.84 3.36
N VAL A 30 4.35 -6.33 2.13
CA VAL A 30 3.34 -6.25 1.07
C VAL A 30 2.70 -7.61 0.90
N PHE A 31 1.37 -7.63 0.78
CA PHE A 31 0.59 -8.85 0.54
C PHE A 31 -0.31 -8.67 -0.68
N TYR A 32 -0.10 -9.51 -1.68
CA TYR A 32 -0.89 -9.56 -2.89
C TYR A 32 -0.88 -10.99 -3.46
N PRO A 33 -2.04 -11.56 -3.87
CA PRO A 33 -2.14 -12.97 -4.21
C PRO A 33 -1.19 -13.46 -5.32
N ARG A 34 -0.78 -12.60 -6.26
CA ARG A 34 0.15 -12.96 -7.34
C ARG A 34 1.63 -12.77 -7.01
N GLN A 35 1.98 -12.40 -5.78
CA GLN A 35 3.38 -12.42 -5.36
C GLN A 35 3.85 -13.87 -5.20
N HIS A 36 5.08 -14.15 -5.63
CA HIS A 36 5.64 -15.51 -5.69
C HIS A 36 5.68 -16.23 -4.33
N ASP A 37 5.82 -15.46 -3.24
CA ASP A 37 5.96 -15.89 -1.86
C ASP A 37 4.63 -15.82 -1.10
N HIS A 38 3.52 -15.50 -1.77
CA HIS A 38 2.20 -15.47 -1.15
C HIS A 38 1.67 -16.90 -0.95
N VAL A 39 1.04 -17.16 0.20
CA VAL A 39 0.44 -18.48 0.51
C VAL A 39 -0.57 -18.94 -0.55
N ASP A 40 -1.30 -17.98 -1.10
CA ASP A 40 -2.31 -18.23 -2.15
C ASP A 40 -1.76 -18.16 -3.58
N ALA A 41 -0.45 -18.02 -3.80
CA ALA A 41 0.12 -17.82 -5.14
C ALA A 41 -0.28 -18.91 -6.15
N ALA A 42 -0.26 -20.17 -5.71
CA ALA A 42 -0.68 -21.31 -6.53
C ALA A 42 -2.16 -21.20 -6.94
N ALA A 43 -3.04 -20.90 -5.99
CA ALA A 43 -4.47 -20.72 -6.27
C ALA A 43 -4.71 -19.50 -7.18
N ALA A 44 -4.06 -18.37 -6.89
CA ALA A 44 -4.14 -17.13 -7.65
C ALA A 44 -3.72 -17.29 -9.12
N SER A 45 -2.78 -18.19 -9.42
CA SER A 45 -2.33 -18.48 -10.79
C SER A 45 -3.42 -19.11 -11.69
N THR A 46 -4.42 -19.74 -11.07
CA THR A 46 -5.54 -20.38 -11.77
C THR A 46 -6.73 -19.46 -11.99
N LEU A 47 -6.73 -18.29 -11.35
CA LEU A 47 -7.83 -17.32 -11.40
C LEU A 47 -7.64 -16.33 -12.56
N GLY A 48 -8.72 -16.06 -13.29
CA GLY A 48 -8.74 -15.05 -14.36
C GLY A 48 -8.61 -13.60 -13.85
N PHE A 49 -8.80 -13.38 -12.54
CA PHE A 49 -8.66 -12.09 -11.87
C PHE A 49 -8.47 -12.29 -10.36
N VAL A 50 -7.48 -11.61 -9.76
CA VAL A 50 -7.14 -11.73 -8.33
C VAL A 50 -7.36 -10.45 -7.53
N GLY A 51 -7.99 -9.43 -8.12
CA GLY A 51 -8.25 -8.15 -7.46
C GLY A 51 -7.24 -7.07 -7.80
N GLY A 52 -7.60 -5.81 -7.50
CA GLY A 52 -6.71 -4.66 -7.59
C GLY A 52 -6.45 -3.98 -6.26
N CYS A 53 -6.51 -4.74 -5.18
CA CYS A 53 -6.16 -4.29 -3.84
C CYS A 53 -4.95 -5.10 -3.37
N LEU A 54 -3.97 -4.41 -2.80
CA LEU A 54 -2.88 -5.01 -2.05
C LEU A 54 -2.95 -4.53 -0.60
N CYS A 55 -2.54 -5.39 0.32
CA CYS A 55 -2.47 -5.06 1.73
C CYS A 55 -1.03 -4.75 2.12
N LEU A 56 -0.84 -3.78 3.02
CA LEU A 56 0.47 -3.47 3.58
C LEU A 56 0.39 -3.45 5.11
N LYS A 57 1.43 -3.95 5.76
CA LYS A 57 1.53 -3.94 7.22
C LYS A 57 2.91 -3.45 7.62
N PHE A 58 3.01 -2.60 8.64
CA PHE A 58 4.33 -2.28 9.21
C PHE A 58 4.93 -3.53 9.84
N ARG A 59 6.23 -3.73 9.64
CA ARG A 59 7.00 -4.80 10.28
C ARG A 59 7.12 -4.58 11.78
N ASP A 60 7.13 -3.32 12.21
CA ASP A 60 6.96 -2.94 13.60
C ASP A 60 5.46 -2.94 13.94
N ASP A 61 5.04 -3.93 14.74
CA ASP A 61 3.64 -4.08 15.14
C ASP A 61 3.11 -2.92 16.00
N GLY A 62 3.99 -2.15 16.65
CA GLY A 62 3.62 -0.94 17.39
C GLY A 62 3.13 0.20 16.48
N LEU A 63 3.49 0.18 15.19
CA LEU A 63 3.05 1.15 14.19
C LEU A 63 1.72 0.77 13.52
N ASN A 64 1.25 -0.46 13.74
CA ASN A 64 -0.05 -0.92 13.23
C ASN A 64 -1.18 -0.54 14.19
N THR A 65 -1.28 0.75 14.51
CA THR A 65 -2.43 1.33 15.24
C THR A 65 -3.23 2.24 14.31
N GLN A 66 -4.53 2.40 14.57
CA GLN A 66 -5.40 3.18 13.70
C GLN A 66 -4.87 4.62 13.49
N ASP A 67 -4.37 5.26 14.55
CA ASP A 67 -3.81 6.61 14.50
C ASP A 67 -2.51 6.67 13.72
N SER A 68 -1.60 5.72 13.96
CA SER A 68 -0.33 5.63 13.24
C SER A 68 -0.56 5.41 11.74
N LEU A 69 -1.47 4.51 11.37
CA LEU A 69 -1.82 4.26 9.98
C LEU A 69 -2.50 5.48 9.34
N ASN A 70 -3.40 6.17 10.05
CA ASN A 70 -4.03 7.39 9.56
C ASN A 70 -3.01 8.52 9.32
N ALA A 71 -2.05 8.71 10.23
CA ALA A 71 -0.98 9.68 10.08
C ALA A 71 -0.09 9.32 8.88
N PHE A 72 0.30 8.05 8.74
CA PHE A 72 1.05 7.57 7.59
C PHE A 72 0.32 7.77 6.25
N ILE A 73 -1.00 7.52 6.22
CA ILE A 73 -1.84 7.77 5.04
C ILE A 73 -1.77 9.25 4.64
N SER A 74 -1.93 10.16 5.61
CA SER A 74 -1.86 11.61 5.35
C SER A 74 -0.52 12.01 4.76
N LEU A 75 0.60 11.53 5.33
CA LEU A 75 1.95 11.77 4.81
C LEU A 75 2.12 11.22 3.38
N THR A 76 1.65 10.00 3.14
CA THR A 76 1.76 9.37 1.81
C THR A 76 0.99 10.18 0.76
N ILE A 77 -0.21 10.64 1.07
CA ILE A 77 -1.02 11.50 0.19
C ILE A 77 -0.31 12.84 -0.05
N GLU A 78 0.25 13.45 0.99
CA GLU A 78 0.99 14.71 0.88
C GLU A 78 2.21 14.57 -0.06
N HIS A 79 2.98 13.50 0.09
CA HIS A 79 4.13 13.23 -0.77
C HIS A 79 3.73 12.84 -2.20
N ALA A 80 2.62 12.12 -2.38
CA ALA A 80 2.07 11.83 -3.72
C ALA A 80 1.67 13.13 -4.44
N ARG A 81 1.00 14.05 -3.74
CA ARG A 81 0.64 15.37 -4.27
C ARG A 81 1.86 16.16 -4.70
N ARG A 82 2.95 16.17 -3.91
CA ARG A 82 4.22 16.84 -4.26
C ARG A 82 4.94 16.23 -5.47
N LEU A 83 4.58 15.01 -5.84
CA LEU A 83 5.12 14.28 -6.98
C LEU A 83 4.19 14.31 -8.20
N ASP A 84 3.15 15.15 -8.17
CA ASP A 84 2.10 15.21 -9.19
C ASP A 84 1.51 13.81 -9.47
N CYS A 85 1.20 13.08 -8.39
CA CYS A 85 0.54 11.79 -8.41
C CYS A 85 -0.74 11.86 -7.59
N ILE A 86 -1.86 11.46 -8.19
CA ILE A 86 -3.14 11.41 -7.48
C ILE A 86 -3.12 10.21 -6.54
N LEU A 87 -3.45 10.44 -5.26
CA LEU A 87 -3.77 9.42 -4.28
C LEU A 87 -4.80 10.01 -3.32
N VAL A 88 -5.89 9.27 -3.05
CA VAL A 88 -6.93 9.74 -2.12
C VAL A 88 -7.07 8.81 -0.93
N LYS A 89 -7.46 9.37 0.21
CA LYS A 89 -7.89 8.57 1.36
C LYS A 89 -9.29 8.02 1.07
N GLY A 90 -9.47 6.71 1.19
CA GLY A 90 -10.80 6.12 1.00
C GLY A 90 -10.80 4.61 0.84
N VAL A 91 -11.97 4.04 1.05
CA VAL A 91 -12.26 2.63 0.81
C VAL A 91 -12.84 2.42 -0.58
N SER A 92 -13.20 1.17 -0.88
CA SER A 92 -13.82 0.68 -2.11
C SER A 92 -12.86 0.50 -3.29
N PHE A 93 -13.28 -0.39 -4.19
CA PHE A 93 -12.52 -0.89 -5.34
C PHE A 93 -13.27 -0.58 -6.65
N GLY A 94 -12.57 -0.57 -7.79
CA GLY A 94 -13.16 -0.41 -9.13
C GLY A 94 -13.05 1.00 -9.73
N PHE A 95 -12.56 1.98 -8.96
CA PHE A 95 -12.29 3.33 -9.44
C PHE A 95 -10.97 3.42 -10.20
N SER A 96 -10.86 4.36 -11.14
CA SER A 96 -9.60 4.65 -11.83
C SER A 96 -8.57 5.34 -10.92
N ILE A 97 -9.02 6.02 -9.88
CA ILE A 97 -8.16 6.77 -8.95
C ILE A 97 -7.67 5.84 -7.83
N PRO A 98 -6.37 5.77 -7.53
CA PRO A 98 -5.84 4.96 -6.44
C PRO A 98 -6.30 5.48 -5.08
N ARG A 99 -6.60 4.56 -4.15
CA ARG A 99 -7.10 4.88 -2.81
C ARG A 99 -6.32 4.15 -1.73
N LEU A 100 -6.02 4.85 -0.64
CA LEU A 100 -5.38 4.26 0.53
C LEU A 100 -6.31 4.35 1.74
N SER A 101 -6.44 3.26 2.47
CA SER A 101 -7.23 3.21 3.71
C SER A 101 -6.56 2.36 4.77
N ALA A 102 -6.84 2.66 6.04
CA ALA A 102 -6.60 1.74 7.13
C ALA A 102 -7.80 0.77 7.21
N ALA A 103 -7.52 -0.52 7.34
CA ALA A 103 -8.49 -1.56 7.61
C ALA A 103 -8.29 -2.05 9.04
N SER A 104 -9.35 -2.00 9.85
CA SER A 104 -9.41 -2.78 11.07
C SER A 104 -9.58 -4.25 10.72
N SER A 105 -8.90 -5.14 11.44
CA SER A 105 -9.24 -6.55 11.36
C SER A 105 -10.61 -6.76 12.00
N MET A 106 -11.44 -7.60 11.38
CA MET A 106 -12.70 -8.05 11.97
C MET A 106 -12.48 -9.10 13.07
N ALA A 107 -11.27 -9.67 13.14
CA ALA A 107 -10.88 -10.61 14.20
C ALA A 107 -10.38 -9.84 15.43
N GLU A 108 -10.94 -10.17 16.59
CA GLU A 108 -10.54 -9.59 17.87
C GLU A 108 -9.04 -9.80 18.14
N GLY A 109 -8.37 -8.76 18.64
CA GLY A 109 -6.94 -8.79 18.94
C GLY A 109 -5.99 -8.61 17.75
N GLN A 110 -6.48 -8.59 16.51
CA GLN A 110 -5.63 -8.34 15.35
C GLN A 110 -5.41 -6.84 15.09
N ARG A 111 -4.15 -6.48 14.89
CA ARG A 111 -3.75 -5.10 14.57
C ARG A 111 -4.25 -4.69 13.18
N PRO A 112 -4.69 -3.43 12.99
CA PRO A 112 -5.07 -2.91 11.68
C PRO A 112 -3.91 -2.94 10.68
N PHE A 113 -4.24 -2.84 9.40
CA PHE A 113 -3.28 -2.81 8.28
C PHE A 113 -3.76 -1.82 7.21
N LEU A 114 -2.91 -1.53 6.21
CA LEU A 114 -3.25 -0.64 5.10
C LEU A 114 -3.80 -1.44 3.91
N ARG A 115 -4.76 -0.85 3.20
CA ARG A 115 -5.23 -1.32 1.89
C ARG A 115 -4.97 -0.25 0.84
N LEU A 116 -4.21 -0.60 -0.19
CA LEU A 116 -4.03 0.22 -1.38
C LEU A 116 -4.85 -0.39 -2.52
N TYR A 117 -5.89 0.33 -2.92
CA TYR A 117 -6.64 0.07 -4.13
C TYR A 117 -5.92 0.77 -5.28
N ALA A 118 -5.33 0.01 -6.20
CA ALA A 118 -4.40 0.56 -7.19
C ALA A 118 -5.07 1.43 -8.25
N GLY A 119 -6.35 1.20 -8.55
CA GLY A 119 -7.03 1.88 -9.66
C GLY A 119 -6.32 1.66 -10.99
N LEU A 120 -6.28 2.66 -11.86
CA LEU A 120 -5.58 2.62 -13.15
C LEU A 120 -4.28 3.41 -13.04
N LEU A 121 -3.17 2.70 -12.79
CA LEU A 121 -1.83 3.30 -12.74
C LEU A 121 -1.08 2.98 -14.03
N ASN A 122 -0.51 4.00 -14.65
CA ASN A 122 0.59 3.81 -15.60
C ASN A 122 1.91 3.66 -14.83
N ASP A 123 2.98 3.26 -15.52
CA ASP A 123 4.27 3.00 -14.87
C ASP A 123 4.90 4.24 -14.23
N ALA A 124 4.65 5.44 -14.78
CA ALA A 124 5.16 6.68 -14.23
C ALA A 124 4.48 7.03 -12.89
N ASP A 125 3.16 6.91 -12.84
CA ASP A 125 2.38 7.14 -11.61
C ASP A 125 2.64 6.06 -10.56
N ALA A 126 2.83 4.80 -10.96
CA ALA A 126 3.26 3.74 -10.04
C ALA A 126 4.63 4.05 -9.40
N ARG A 127 5.62 4.53 -10.18
CA ARG A 127 6.93 4.95 -9.65
C ARG A 127 6.81 6.15 -8.71
N LYS A 128 6.04 7.17 -9.07
CA LYS A 128 5.77 8.33 -8.21
C LYS A 128 5.12 7.90 -6.90
N LEU A 129 4.14 7.00 -6.96
CA LEU A 129 3.48 6.47 -5.78
C LEU A 129 4.46 5.67 -4.90
N GLY A 130 5.32 4.84 -5.49
CA GLY A 130 6.39 4.14 -4.76
C GLY A 130 7.34 5.10 -4.03
N ALA A 131 7.75 6.17 -4.71
CA ALA A 131 8.57 7.23 -4.12
C ALA A 131 7.81 7.98 -3.00
N ALA A 132 6.50 8.20 -3.15
CA ALA A 132 5.67 8.80 -2.10
C ALA A 132 5.63 7.93 -0.84
N PHE A 133 5.46 6.62 -0.98
CA PHE A 133 5.56 5.66 0.13
C PHE A 133 6.93 5.71 0.80
N SER A 134 8.02 5.67 0.01
CA SER A 134 9.38 5.76 0.56
C SER A 134 9.61 7.04 1.37
N ARG A 135 9.21 8.20 0.83
CA ARG A 135 9.36 9.50 1.52
C ARG A 135 8.50 9.57 2.77
N ALA A 136 7.26 9.07 2.71
CA ALA A 136 6.38 9.00 3.86
C ALA A 136 6.98 8.13 4.96
N ILE A 137 7.59 6.98 4.62
CA ILE A 137 8.27 6.11 5.59
C ILE A 137 9.44 6.84 6.26
N GLN A 138 10.30 7.49 5.45
CA GLN A 138 11.43 8.24 5.99
C GLN A 138 10.98 9.35 6.94
N HIS A 139 9.96 10.12 6.57
CA HIS A 139 9.38 11.15 7.42
C HIS A 139 8.76 10.56 8.69
N PHE A 140 7.94 9.52 8.55
CA PHE A 140 7.21 8.91 9.66
C PHE A 140 8.15 8.29 10.71
N VAL A 141 9.25 7.69 10.28
CA VAL A 141 10.25 7.10 11.18
C VAL A 141 11.14 8.18 11.81
N LEU A 142 11.61 9.17 11.04
CA LEU A 142 12.43 10.27 11.57
C LEU A 142 11.66 11.16 12.56
N GLY A 143 10.37 11.43 12.29
CA GLY A 143 9.51 12.22 13.17
C GLY A 143 9.29 11.57 14.53
N ARG A 144 9.27 10.23 14.61
CA ARG A 144 9.12 9.48 15.87
C ARG A 144 10.43 9.26 16.63
N GLY A 145 11.57 9.28 15.93
CA GLY A 145 12.88 9.25 16.59
C GLY A 145 13.13 10.48 17.48
N ALA A 146 12.53 11.62 17.14
CA ALA A 146 12.61 12.85 17.95
C ALA A 146 11.73 12.81 19.21
N GLU A 147 10.61 12.07 19.20
CA GLU A 147 9.69 11.96 20.34
C GLU A 147 10.16 10.97 21.43
N HIS A 148 11.11 10.08 21.13
CA HIS A 148 11.69 9.13 22.11
C HIS A 148 12.95 9.66 22.83
N VAL A 149 13.40 10.87 22.50
CA VAL A 149 14.58 11.51 23.11
C VAL A 149 14.18 12.72 23.98
N ALA A 150 12.87 12.93 24.18
CA ALA A 150 12.31 14.00 25.01
C ALA A 150 11.72 13.46 26.31
#